data_AF-A0A7W0J5U9-F1
#
_entry.id   AF-A0A7W0J5U9-F1
#
_cell.length_a   1.000
_cell.length_b   1.000
_cell.length_c   1.000
_cell.angle_alpha   90.00
_cell.angle_beta   90.00
_cell.angle_gamma   90.00
#
_symmetry.space_group_name_H-M   'P 1'
#
loop_
_entity.id
_entity.type
_entity.pdbx_description
1 polymer ?
#
loop_
_entity_poly.entity_id
_entity_poly.type
_entity_poly.pdbx_seq_one_letter_code
_entity_poly.pdbx_strand_id
1 'polypeptide(L)'
;MADEHSFDIVSKVDMQEVLNSVQQAMKEMSQRFDFKGSKSSINFSKENAEITLISDDENKIKSVVDILQSKLVKRGVSLKSLEYGKIEPAAGGTVRQVIKLQ
;
A
#
# COMPACT_ATOMS: atom_id res chain seq x y z
N MET A 1 37.05 23.59 -10.10
CA MET A 1 35.60 23.40 -10.25
C MET A 1 35.28 22.06 -9.63
N ALA A 2 34.83 22.08 -8.38
CA ALA A 2 34.42 20.89 -7.66
C ALA A 2 33.01 21.17 -7.19
N ASP A 3 32.03 20.66 -7.93
CA ASP A 3 30.64 20.68 -7.53
C ASP A 3 30.12 19.26 -7.68
N GLU A 4 30.31 18.53 -6.58
CA GLU A 4 29.47 17.47 -6.05
C GLU A 4 28.56 16.77 -7.07
N HIS A 5 29.08 15.68 -7.64
CA HIS A 5 28.23 14.58 -8.08
C HIS A 5 27.59 13.93 -6.85
N SER A 6 26.60 14.61 -6.27
CA SER A 6 25.71 14.01 -5.30
C SER A 6 24.96 12.91 -6.04
N PHE A 7 25.33 11.66 -5.76
CA PHE A 7 24.53 10.51 -6.15
C PHE A 7 23.18 10.69 -5.48
N ASP A 8 22.21 11.15 -6.26
CA ASP A 8 20.80 11.18 -5.93
C ASP A 8 20.34 9.72 -5.77
N ILE A 9 20.65 9.10 -4.63
CA ILE A 9 19.95 7.92 -4.11
C ILE A 9 18.56 8.42 -3.67
N VAL A 10 17.83 9.08 -4.56
CA VAL A 10 16.43 9.34 -4.33
C VAL A 10 15.77 8.01 -4.60
N SER A 11 15.18 7.45 -3.55
CA SER A 11 14.13 6.45 -3.62
C SER A 11 13.02 7.00 -4.52
N LYS A 12 13.23 6.99 -5.84
CA LYS A 12 12.20 7.28 -6.83
C LYS A 12 11.30 6.07 -6.82
N VAL A 13 10.42 6.00 -5.82
CA VAL A 13 9.39 4.98 -5.80
C VAL A 13 8.54 5.22 -7.04
N ASP A 14 8.55 4.23 -7.92
CA ASP A 14 7.80 4.33 -9.16
C ASP A 14 6.31 4.27 -8.85
N MET A 15 5.66 5.44 -8.91
CA MET A 15 4.23 5.55 -8.62
C MET A 15 3.36 4.75 -9.60
N GLN A 16 3.83 4.50 -10.83
CA GLN A 16 3.11 3.63 -11.76
C GLN A 16 3.20 2.18 -11.29
N GLU A 17 4.36 1.72 -10.84
CA GLU A 17 4.51 0.37 -10.30
C GLU A 17 3.76 0.17 -8.98
N VAL A 18 3.66 1.21 -8.13
CA VAL A 18 2.80 1.19 -6.94
C VAL A 18 1.34 1.05 -7.34
N LEU A 19 0.86 1.86 -8.29
CA LEU A 19 -0.52 1.80 -8.78
C LEU A 19 -0.82 0.42 -9.40
N ASN A 20 0.09 -0.12 -10.20
CA ASN A 20 -0.01 -1.47 -10.76
C ASN A 20 -0.09 -2.54 -9.66
N SER A 21 0.72 -2.39 -8.60
CA SER A 21 0.73 -3.30 -7.45
C SER A 21 -0.59 -3.25 -6.67
N VAL A 22 -1.14 -2.05 -6.46
CA VAL A 22 -2.42 -1.81 -5.80
C VAL A 22 -3.58 -2.42 -6.59
N GLN A 23 -3.62 -2.22 -7.91
CA GLN A 23 -4.62 -2.84 -8.78
C GLN A 23 -4.53 -4.37 -8.75
N GLN A 24 -3.31 -4.91 -8.77
CA GLN A 24 -3.09 -6.34 -8.67
C GLN A 24 -3.52 -6.91 -7.31
N ALA A 25 -3.27 -6.18 -6.22
CA ALA A 25 -3.72 -6.56 -4.89
C ALA A 25 -5.25 -6.56 -4.80
N MET A 26 -5.94 -5.55 -5.34
CA MET A 26 -7.40 -5.52 -5.41
C MET A 26 -7.98 -6.70 -6.20
N LYS A 27 -7.35 -7.07 -7.32
CA LYS A 27 -7.77 -8.22 -8.12
C LYS A 27 -7.61 -9.53 -7.36
N GLU A 28 -6.53 -9.67 -6.59
CA GLU A 28 -6.28 -10.84 -5.74
C GLU A 28 -7.26 -10.94 -4.58
N MET A 29 -7.53 -9.83 -3.89
CA MET A 29 -8.56 -9.76 -2.86
C MET A 29 -9.94 -10.15 -3.42
N SER A 30 -10.26 -9.71 -4.63
CA SER A 30 -11.53 -10.09 -5.28
C SER A 30 -11.65 -11.58 -5.58
N GLN A 31 -10.51 -12.28 -5.75
CA GLN A 31 -10.46 -13.72 -5.98
C GLN A 31 -10.47 -14.54 -4.68
N ARG A 32 -10.03 -13.96 -3.57
CA ARG A 32 -10.03 -14.61 -2.25
C ARG A 32 -11.43 -14.68 -1.66
N PHE A 33 -11.84 -15.88 -1.26
CA PHE A 33 -13.14 -16.13 -0.65
C PHE A 33 -13.29 -15.42 0.71
N ASP A 34 -12.21 -15.24 1.45
CA ASP A 34 -12.17 -14.56 2.75
C ASP A 34 -12.48 -13.05 2.68
N PHE A 35 -12.23 -12.43 1.51
CA PHE A 35 -12.57 -11.04 1.24
C PHE A 35 -13.91 -10.86 0.52
N LYS A 36 -14.51 -11.95 0.03
CA LYS A 36 -15.80 -11.93 -0.67
C LYS A 36 -16.91 -11.56 0.32
N GLY A 37 -17.52 -10.39 0.13
CA GLY A 37 -18.53 -9.83 1.04
C GLY A 37 -17.96 -9.02 2.21
N SER A 38 -16.63 -8.84 2.27
CA SER A 38 -15.97 -7.94 3.22
C SER A 38 -15.95 -6.49 2.72
N LYS A 39 -15.96 -5.50 3.62
CA LYS A 39 -15.80 -4.07 3.30
C LYS A 39 -14.32 -3.71 3.10
N SER A 40 -13.58 -4.57 2.41
CA SER A 40 -12.15 -4.36 2.20
C SER A 40 -11.91 -3.53 0.94
N SER A 41 -11.10 -2.48 1.05
CA SER A 41 -10.81 -1.55 -0.03
C SER A 41 -9.39 -1.01 0.08
N ILE A 42 -8.73 -0.88 -1.07
CA ILE A 42 -7.41 -0.27 -1.20
C ILE A 42 -7.57 0.97 -2.04
N ASN A 43 -7.19 2.12 -1.51
CA ASN A 43 -7.17 3.38 -2.24
C ASN A 43 -5.75 3.92 -2.29
N PHE A 44 -5.27 4.29 -3.47
CA PHE A 44 -3.96 4.90 -3.64
C PHE A 44 -4.11 6.33 -4.17
N SER A 45 -3.68 7.28 -3.36
CA SER A 45 -3.61 8.70 -3.70
C SER A 45 -2.23 9.01 -4.30
N LYS A 46 -2.20 9.17 -5.63
CA LYS A 46 -0.99 9.55 -6.36
C LYS A 46 -0.50 10.96 -5.97
N GLU A 47 -1.42 11.88 -5.68
CA GLU A 47 -1.10 13.28 -5.32
C GLU A 47 -0.36 13.38 -3.98
N ASN A 48 -0.80 12.59 -2.99
CA ASN A 48 -0.23 12.61 -1.64
C ASN A 48 0.77 11.47 -1.38
N ALA A 49 1.02 10.61 -2.38
CA ALA A 49 1.84 9.41 -2.23
C ALA A 49 1.40 8.55 -1.03
N GLU A 50 0.09 8.35 -0.84
CA GLU A 50 -0.45 7.58 0.30
C GLU A 50 -1.38 6.47 -0.17
N ILE A 51 -1.33 5.33 0.52
CA ILE A 51 -2.22 4.19 0.32
C ILE A 51 -3.11 4.09 1.56
N THR A 52 -4.41 4.31 1.38
CA THR A 52 -5.40 4.06 2.42
C THR A 52 -5.98 2.66 2.25
N LEU A 53 -5.84 1.84 3.27
CA LEU A 53 -6.43 0.51 3.38
C LEU A 53 -7.62 0.57 4.33
N ILE A 54 -8.72 -0.06 3.95
CA ILE A 54 -9.92 -0.23 4.77
C ILE A 54 -10.28 -1.71 4.76
N SER A 55 -10.70 -2.27 5.89
CA SER A 55 -11.22 -3.66 5.99
C SER A 55 -12.14 -3.79 7.21
N ASP A 56 -12.89 -4.89 7.33
CA ASP A 56 -13.77 -5.08 8.50
C ASP A 56 -12.99 -5.28 9.81
N ASP A 57 -11.88 -6.02 9.78
CA ASP A 57 -11.14 -6.41 10.99
C ASP A 57 -9.64 -6.18 10.85
N GLU A 58 -8.93 -6.04 11.98
CA GLU A 58 -7.46 -5.90 12.02
C GLU A 58 -6.75 -7.08 11.34
N ASN A 59 -7.30 -8.30 11.46
CA ASN A 59 -6.76 -9.50 10.83
C ASN A 59 -6.85 -9.42 9.29
N LYS A 60 -7.96 -8.87 8.78
CA LYS A 60 -8.14 -8.67 7.34
C LYS A 60 -7.20 -7.59 6.83
N ILE A 61 -7.08 -6.45 7.54
CA ILE A 61 -6.16 -5.38 7.16
C ILE A 61 -4.72 -5.90 7.08
N LYS A 62 -4.28 -6.72 8.05
CA LYS A 62 -2.93 -7.34 8.02
C LYS A 62 -2.75 -8.23 6.79
N SER A 63 -3.78 -9.00 6.44
CA SER A 63 -3.77 -9.84 5.23
C SER A 63 -3.72 -9.01 3.94
N VAL A 64 -4.42 -7.87 3.90
CA VAL A 64 -4.36 -6.92 2.77
C VAL A 64 -2.97 -6.30 2.65
N VAL A 65 -2.38 -5.88 3.76
CA VAL A 65 -1.01 -5.35 3.82
C VAL A 65 -0.01 -6.36 3.29
N ASP A 66 -0.11 -7.63 3.69
CA ASP A 66 0.78 -8.69 3.23
C ASP A 66 0.69 -8.93 1.70
N ILE A 67 -0.54 -8.98 1.16
CA ILE A 67 -0.77 -9.06 -0.28
C ILE A 67 -0.16 -7.86 -0.99
N LEU A 68 -0.40 -6.64 -0.49
CA LEU A 68 0.12 -5.41 -1.06
C LEU A 68 1.66 -5.41 -1.07
N GLN A 69 2.30 -5.77 0.04
CA GLN A 69 3.75 -5.89 0.15
C GLN A 69 4.31 -6.89 -0.87
N SER A 70 3.67 -8.06 -0.98
CA SER A 70 4.05 -9.08 -1.95
C SER A 70 3.96 -8.58 -3.40
N LYS A 71 2.98 -7.73 -3.74
CA LYS A 71 2.86 -7.13 -5.08
C LYS A 71 3.91 -6.05 -5.32
N LEU A 72 4.16 -5.21 -4.33
CA LEU A 72 5.14 -4.13 -4.39
C LEU A 72 6.57 -4.69 -4.57
N VAL A 73 6.94 -5.72 -3.79
CA VAL A 73 8.26 -6.38 -3.92
C VAL A 73 8.43 -7.04 -5.28
N LYS A 74 7.40 -7.72 -5.80
CA LYS A 74 7.44 -8.33 -7.14
C LYS A 74 7.68 -7.31 -8.26
N ARG A 75 7.34 -6.06 -8.01
CA ARG A 75 7.45 -4.92 -8.94
C ARG A 75 8.72 -4.09 -8.69
N GLY A 76 9.58 -4.53 -7.77
CA GLY A 76 10.83 -3.83 -7.43
C GLY A 76 10.63 -2.60 -6.56
N VAL A 77 9.45 -2.39 -5.98
CA VAL A 77 9.20 -1.30 -5.04
C VAL A 77 9.76 -1.67 -3.68
N SER A 78 10.67 -0.84 -3.16
CA SER A 78 11.26 -1.06 -1.84
C SER A 78 10.22 -0.86 -0.73
N LEU A 79 10.05 -1.90 0.10
CA LEU A 79 9.21 -1.81 1.30
C LEU A 79 9.71 -0.78 2.31
N LYS A 80 11.00 -0.43 2.26
CA LYS A 80 11.60 0.62 3.09
C LYS A 80 11.00 2.01 2.85
N SER A 81 10.45 2.22 1.65
CA SER A 81 9.76 3.46 1.30
C SER A 81 8.31 3.48 1.78
N LEU A 82 7.80 2.42 2.40
CA LEU A 82 6.45 2.38 2.94
C LEU A 82 6.48 2.66 4.43
N GLU A 83 5.88 3.77 4.84
CA GLU A 83 5.64 4.12 6.22
C GLU A 83 4.25 3.62 6.63
N TYR A 84 4.21 2.51 7.37
CA TYR A 84 2.97 1.93 7.87
C TYR A 84 2.44 2.75 9.05
N GLY A 85 1.33 3.46 8.83
CA GLY A 85 0.59 4.10 9.90
C GLY A 85 -0.06 3.09 10.85
N LYS A 86 -0.60 3.61 11.95
CA LYS A 86 -1.38 2.81 12.91
C LYS A 86 -2.68 2.34 12.27
N ILE A 87 -3.14 1.18 12.73
CA ILE A 87 -4.46 0.68 12.41
C ILE A 87 -5.44 1.39 13.35
N GLU A 88 -6.36 2.15 12.78
CA GLU A 88 -7.36 2.91 13.53
C GLU A 88 -8.76 2.39 13.18
N PRO A 89 -9.68 2.29 14.16
CA PRO A 89 -11.06 1.94 13.87
C PRO A 89 -11.71 3.05 13.04
N ALA A 90 -12.36 2.67 11.95
CA ALA A 90 -13.13 3.53 11.08
C ALA A 90 -14.64 3.34 11.31
N ALA A 91 -15.45 4.21 10.69
CA ALA A 91 -16.89 4.19 10.86
C ALA A 91 -17.51 2.85 10.41
N GLY A 92 -18.56 2.42 11.11
CA GLY A 92 -19.35 1.25 10.72
C GLY A 92 -18.69 -0.11 10.99
N GLY A 93 -17.83 -0.18 12.01
CA GLY A 93 -17.20 -1.43 12.46
C GLY A 93 -16.09 -1.91 11.52
N THR A 94 -15.43 -0.97 10.83
CA THR A 94 -14.28 -1.26 9.97
C THR A 94 -13.01 -0.73 10.62
N VAL A 95 -11.87 -1.14 10.10
CA VAL A 95 -10.54 -0.62 10.44
C VAL A 95 -9.94 0.04 9.22
N ARG A 96 -9.16 1.08 9.45
CA ARG A 96 -8.41 1.83 8.44
C ARG A 96 -6.94 1.83 8.80
N GLN A 97 -6.09 1.70 7.79
CA GLN A 97 -4.66 1.91 7.93
C GLN A 97 -4.17 2.76 6.76
N VAL A 98 -3.43 3.83 7.08
CA VAL A 98 -2.81 4.69 6.07
C VAL A 98 -1.34 4.33 5.97
N ILE A 99 -0.86 4.10 4.76
CA ILE A 99 0.55 3.83 4.46
C ILE A 99 1.06 4.98 3.61
N LYS A 100 2.06 5.71 4.09
CA LYS A 100 2.67 6.79 3.32
C LYS A 100 3.88 6.28 2.55
N LEU A 101 4.13 6.83 1.38
CA LEU A 101 5.34 6.55 0.61
C LEU A 101 6.37 7.66 0.84
N GLN A 102 7.62 7.26 1.12
CA GLN A 102 8.80 8.13 1.26
C GLN A 102 9.86 7.87 0.19
#